data_AF-A0A3S4IGE9-F1
#
_entry.id   AF-A0A3S4IGE9-F1
#
_cell.length_a   1.000
_cell.length_b   1.000
_cell.length_c   1.000
_cell.angle_alpha   90.00
_cell.angle_beta   90.00
_cell.angle_gamma   90.00
#
_symmetry.space_group_name_H-M   'P 1'
#
loop_
_entity.id
_entity.type
_entity.pdbx_description
1 polymer ?
#
loop_
_entity_poly.entity_id
_entity_poly.type
_entity_poly.pdbx_seq_one_letter_code
_entity_poly.pdbx_strand_id
1 'polypeptide(L)' 'MQLNITGHNVEITEALREFVTTKFAKLEQYFERINQVYVVFESGEGHAYLGCDATR' A
#
# COMPACT_ATOMS: atom_id res chain seq x y z
N MET A 1 1.80 -3.51 11.53
CA MET A 1 2.12 -2.92 10.21
C MET A 1 1.75 -1.43 10.20
N GLN A 2 2.59 -0.55 9.64
CA GLN A 2 2.28 0.85 9.33
C GLN A 2 1.97 1.00 7.83
N LEU A 3 0.83 1.61 7.50
CA LEU A 3 0.39 1.79 6.11
C LEU A 3 0.51 3.27 5.71
N ASN A 4 1.44 3.58 4.81
CA ASN A 4 1.60 4.90 4.22
C ASN A 4 1.03 4.91 2.81
N ILE A 5 -0.05 5.67 2.61
CA ILE A 5 -0.70 5.81 1.31
C ILE A 5 -0.36 7.20 0.74
N THR A 6 0.16 7.22 -0.47
CA THR A 6 0.52 8.42 -1.22
C THR A 6 -0.11 8.37 -2.62
N GLY A 7 -0.53 9.53 -3.13
CA GLY A 7 -1.14 9.65 -4.46
C GLY A 7 -0.42 10.71 -5.27
N HIS A 8 0.09 10.36 -6.45
CA HIS A 8 0.66 11.27 -7.43
C HIS A 8 -0.45 11.61 -8.43
N ASN A 9 -1.03 12.82 -8.30
CA ASN A 9 -2.17 13.30 -9.11
C ASN A 9 -3.47 12.49 -8.96
N VAL A 10 -3.61 11.70 -7.89
CA VAL A 10 -4.83 10.96 -7.55
C VAL A 10 -5.37 11.47 -6.21
N GLU A 11 -6.66 11.78 -6.17
CA GLU A 11 -7.35 12.14 -4.93
C GLU A 11 -7.60 10.89 -4.09
N ILE A 12 -7.01 10.83 -2.90
CA ILE A 12 -7.13 9.68 -2.00
C ILE A 12 -8.45 9.80 -1.24
N THR A 13 -9.48 9.13 -1.75
CA THR A 13 -10.79 9.08 -1.11
C THR A 13 -10.80 8.10 0.08
N GLU A 14 -11.78 8.26 0.97
CA GLU A 14 -11.98 7.37 2.12
C GLU A 14 -12.23 5.92 1.69
N ALA A 15 -13.03 5.71 0.65
CA ALA A 15 -13.30 4.39 0.07
C ALA A 15 -12.01 3.68 -0.40
N LEU A 16 -11.04 4.41 -0.93
CA LEU A 16 -9.74 3.88 -1.35
C LEU A 16 -8.90 3.43 -0.15
N ARG A 17 -8.94 4.19 0.95
CA ARG A 17 -8.27 3.82 2.21
C ARG A 17 -8.87 2.55 2.79
N GLU A 18 -10.20 2.46 2.84
CA GLU A 18 -10.90 1.25 3.31
C GLU A 18 -10.61 0.04 2.43
N PHE A 19 -10.61 0.22 1.11
CA PHE A 19 -10.29 -0.84 0.16
C PHE A 19 -8.88 -1.42 0.39
N VAL A 20 -7.87 -0.54 0.47
CA VAL A 20 -6.48 -0.94 0.73
C VAL A 20 -6.38 -1.64 2.08
N THR A 21 -6.92 -1.05 3.14
CA THR A 21 -6.88 -1.61 4.50
C THR A 21 -7.52 -3.01 4.56
N THR A 22 -8.67 -3.19 3.90
CA THR A 22 -9.36 -4.48 3.84
C THR A 22 -8.57 -5.54 3.08
N LYS A 23 -7.90 -5.16 1.99
CA LYS A 23 -7.04 -6.06 1.22
C LYS A 23 -5.82 -6.48 2.03
N PHE A 24 -5.19 -5.53 2.72
CA PHE A 24 -4.01 -5.79 3.54
C PHE A 24 -4.33 -6.60 4.80
N ALA A 25 -5.49 -6.44 5.43
CA ALA A 25 -5.89 -7.25 6.58
C ALA A 25 -5.87 -8.77 6.29
N LYS A 26 -6.16 -9.17 5.03
CA LYS A 26 -6.02 -10.57 4.59
C LYS A 26 -4.56 -10.96 4.35
N LEU A 27 -3.72 -10.05 3.88
CA LEU A 27 -2.29 -10.30 3.68
C LEU A 27 -1.50 -10.31 5.00
N GLU A 28 -1.87 -9.52 6.01
CA GLU A 28 -1.18 -9.50 7.32
C GLU A 28 -1.14 -10.90 7.95
N GLN A 29 -2.18 -11.71 7.76
CA GLN A 29 -2.23 -13.10 8.24
C GLN A 29 -1.18 -14.01 7.61
N TYR A 30 -0.64 -13.66 6.44
CA TYR A 30 0.40 -14.44 5.75
C TYR A 30 1.80 -13.83 5.92
N PHE A 31 1.90 -12.57 6.34
CA PHE A 31 3.16 -11.82 6.41
C PHE A 31 3.41 -11.27 7.82
N GLU A 32 3.77 -12.15 8.76
CA GLU A 32 4.06 -11.83 10.17
C GLU A 32 5.19 -10.80 10.40
N ARG A 33 6.02 -10.49 9.40
CA ARG A 33 7.24 -9.64 9.57
C ARG A 33 7.22 -8.29 8.84
N ILE A 34 6.09 -7.86 8.29
CA ILE A 34 6.04 -6.56 7.60
C ILE A 34 5.80 -5.43 8.59
N ASN A 35 6.83 -4.60 8.80
CA ASN A 35 6.74 -3.43 9.67
C ASN A 35 6.04 -2.24 8.98
N GLN A 36 6.31 -2.01 7.69
CA GLN A 36 5.86 -0.82 6.97
C GLN A 36 5.51 -1.14 5.51
N VAL A 37 4.41 -0.60 5.02
CA VAL A 37 3.91 -0.76 3.65
C VAL A 37 3.69 0.61 3.04
N TYR A 38 4.32 0.85 1.89
CA TYR A 38 4.11 2.04 1.07
C TYR A 38 3.21 1.71 -0.12
N VAL A 39 2.11 2.44 -0.26
CA VAL A 39 1.19 2.37 -1.39
C VAL A 39 1.24 3.69 -2.13
N VAL A 40 1.61 3.65 -3.42
CA VAL A 40 1.66 4.81 -4.30
C VAL A 40 0.62 4.63 -5.40
N PHE A 41 -0.34 5.55 -5.48
CA PHE A 41 -1.29 5.61 -6.60
C PHE A 41 -0.77 6.63 -7.61
N GLU A 42 -0.56 6.22 -8.85
CA GLU A 42 -0.13 7.10 -9.94
C GLU A 42 -1.23 7.15 -11.01
N SER A 43 -1.67 8.36 -11.38
CA SER A 43 -2.58 8.56 -12.53
C SER A 43 -1.77 8.54 -13.83
N GLY A 44 -1.20 7.40 -14.16
CA GLY A 44 -0.35 7.22 -15.33
C GLY A 44 -0.38 5.76 -15.75
N GLU A 45 -0.37 5.51 -17.06
CA GLU A 45 -0.21 4.18 -17.62
C GLU A 45 1.12 3.58 -17.11
N GLY A 46 1.08 2.77 -16.04
CA GLY A 46 2.24 1.94 -15.69
C GLY A 46 2.42 1.58 -14.22
N HIS A 47 2.24 0.28 -13.95
CA HIS A 47 2.97 -0.52 -12.96
C HIS A 47 2.91 -0.10 -11.48
N ALA A 48 2.06 -0.79 -10.72
CA ALA A 48 2.15 -0.81 -9.26
C ALA A 48 3.49 -1.45 -8.82
N TYR A 49 4.45 -0.62 -8.38
CA TYR A 49 5.71 -1.08 -7.79
C TYR A 49 5.50 -1.35 -6.30
N LEU A 50 5.62 -2.62 -5.88
CA LEU A 50 5.65 -3.02 -4.47
C LEU A 50 7.12 -3.15 -4.04
N GLY A 51 7.70 -2.06 -3.52
CA GLY A 51 9.04 -2.06 -2.95
C GLY A 51 9.03 -2.60 -1.53
N CYS A 52 9.71 -3.72 -1.30
CA CYS A 52 9.95 -4.25 0.04
C CYS A 52 11.39 -3.88 0.43
N ASP A 53 11.58 -2.86 1.26
CA ASP A 53 12.88 -2.55 1.88
C ASP A 53 13.24 -3.67 2.85
N ALA A 54 13.88 -4.71 2.32
CA ALA A 54 14.60 -5.71 3.10
C ALA A 54 15.95 -5.09 3.50
N THR A 55 15.93 -4.25 4.54
CA THR A 55 17.15 -3.76 5.18
C THR A 55 17.95 -4.95 5.68
N ARG A 56 19.19 -5.06 5.19
CA ARG A 56 20.22 -6.00 5.65
C ARG A 56 20.57 -5.75 7.11
#